data_AF-A0A094BXS8-F1
#
_entry.id   AF-A0A094BXS8-F1
#
_cell.length_a   1.000
_cell.length_b   1.000
_cell.length_c   1.000
_cell.angle_alpha   90.00
_cell.angle_beta   90.00
_cell.angle_gamma   90.00
#
_symmetry.space_group_name_H-M   'P 1'
#
loop_
_entity.id
_entity.type
_entity.pdbx_description
1 polymer ?
#
loop_
_entity_poly.entity_id
_entity_poly.type
_entity_poly.pdbx_seq_one_letter_code
_entity_poly.pdbx_strand_id
1 'polypeptide(L)'
;MTRKTKLEEIEGGNDSYRGRSLPTTPKRMTRSSAKRRSESVKLSQRTPTSYKKQKQEVKPASVQNDREETDENGYTTGDCTDGTTDDDNGSDEETDGNDEQLVEQQLRSVQKEQELKTEAQKRDQMMEKAREAGRRDLKRLKRLEKQQEDKERQEKKQQEEDRREQERKRKLFRQQESLAMFNMVKKRMDQERLEKETKERHEQELREQERREADRLEKEFQESKVKRDRRLPNTLRAEDVSDDDEEEEEENESDDVEGDDNDADEDEGDDEDDEDDGDDEDDEDDGSDEGNAKANAENIENMEDSESEEDSDDDDDEDQKKGKTPIPDGNVLIPAKRAPEKVVYACVGCITNLAVSPFYSCDFTNDPGKCAQCTQHGRSCIPVPESLHSDTCKLLALQKQHDAASPKSKSRDSLRKRVKVDANAIADKLRLEEADANAIADKLRLEESDANAIADKLRLEETDANAVADKFRPEEARRQQTRDDTNRAILFGQVEIRHNQEEIMKMLRTLLARGSVGVDAAVASSRFDKGKKKKA
;
A
#
# COMPACT_ATOMS: atom_id res chain seq x y z
N MET A 1 59.17 -17.45 -38.08
CA MET A 1 58.02 -18.00 -38.81
C MET A 1 56.85 -17.05 -38.66
N THR A 2 56.65 -16.22 -39.67
CA THR A 2 55.62 -15.19 -39.77
C THR A 2 54.27 -15.81 -40.14
N ARG A 3 53.23 -15.63 -39.31
CA ARG A 3 51.85 -15.88 -39.73
C ARG A 3 51.11 -14.56 -39.83
N LYS A 4 50.61 -14.34 -41.05
CA LYS A 4 49.93 -13.16 -41.56
C LYS A 4 48.53 -13.05 -40.98
N THR A 5 48.17 -11.82 -40.67
CA THR A 5 46.81 -11.30 -40.50
C THR A 5 46.01 -11.43 -41.79
N LYS A 6 44.72 -11.78 -41.67
CA LYS A 6 43.71 -11.64 -42.74
C LYS A 6 42.52 -10.89 -42.14
N LEU A 7 42.37 -9.64 -42.57
CA LEU A 7 41.14 -8.86 -42.47
C LEU A 7 40.12 -9.45 -43.46
N GLU A 8 38.87 -9.60 -43.05
CA GLU A 8 37.74 -9.67 -43.96
C GLU A 8 36.72 -8.61 -43.52
N GLU A 9 36.48 -7.71 -44.47
CA GLU A 9 35.44 -6.69 -44.51
C GLU A 9 34.07 -7.37 -44.62
N ILE A 10 33.07 -6.87 -43.89
CA ILE A 10 31.67 -7.06 -44.27
C ILE A 10 31.03 -5.68 -44.33
N GLU A 11 30.73 -5.31 -45.58
CA GLU A 11 30.02 -4.14 -46.04
C GLU A 11 28.58 -4.11 -45.53
N GLY A 12 27.99 -2.92 -45.64
CA GLY A 12 26.71 -2.57 -45.07
C GLY A 12 25.50 -3.13 -45.79
N GLY A 13 24.40 -3.21 -45.05
CA GLY A 13 23.06 -3.50 -45.53
C GLY A 13 22.06 -2.59 -44.85
N ASN A 14 21.81 -1.43 -45.44
CA ASN A 14 20.65 -0.61 -45.18
C ASN A 14 19.41 -1.33 -45.73
N ASP A 15 18.51 -1.80 -44.86
CA ASP A 15 17.15 -2.17 -45.27
C ASP A 15 16.11 -1.48 -44.40
N SER A 16 15.76 -0.27 -44.86
CA SER A 16 14.50 0.38 -44.57
C SER A 16 13.39 -0.34 -45.34
N TYR A 17 12.64 -1.22 -44.66
CA TYR A 17 11.36 -1.70 -45.18
C TYR A 17 10.21 -1.25 -44.27
N ARG A 18 9.50 -0.24 -44.77
CA ARG A 18 8.10 0.04 -44.43
C ARG A 18 7.27 -1.21 -44.66
N GLY A 19 6.50 -1.62 -43.66
CA GLY A 19 5.45 -2.62 -43.80
C GLY A 19 4.31 -2.32 -42.83
N ARG A 20 3.32 -1.56 -43.31
CA ARG A 20 2.00 -1.44 -42.66
C ARG A 20 1.33 -2.81 -42.70
N SER A 21 0.91 -3.33 -41.55
CA SER A 21 -0.12 -4.38 -41.49
C SER A 21 -1.10 -4.09 -40.36
N LEU A 22 -2.36 -4.06 -40.76
CA LEU A 22 -3.60 -3.87 -40.00
C LEU A 22 -3.79 -4.91 -38.89
N PRO A 23 -4.70 -4.66 -37.92
CA PRO A 23 -4.81 -5.45 -36.69
C PRO A 23 -5.51 -6.77 -36.96
N THR A 24 -4.80 -7.89 -36.79
CA THR A 24 -5.41 -9.21 -36.71
C THR A 24 -5.87 -9.48 -35.28
N THR A 25 -7.17 -9.71 -35.14
CA THR A 25 -7.89 -10.22 -33.96
C THR A 25 -7.10 -11.22 -33.10
N PRO A 26 -7.15 -11.15 -31.76
CA PRO A 26 -6.49 -12.13 -30.90
C PRO A 26 -7.18 -13.49 -30.97
N LYS A 27 -6.43 -14.51 -31.41
CA LYS A 27 -6.83 -15.92 -31.30
C LYS A 27 -6.88 -16.33 -29.83
N ARG A 28 -8.08 -16.65 -29.38
CA ARG A 28 -8.43 -17.37 -28.15
C ARG A 28 -7.59 -18.65 -28.02
N MET A 29 -6.53 -18.62 -27.22
CA MET A 29 -5.82 -19.82 -26.78
C MET A 29 -6.53 -20.40 -25.55
N THR A 30 -7.26 -21.49 -25.75
CA THR A 30 -7.74 -22.35 -24.67
C THR A 30 -6.57 -23.07 -24.05
N ARG A 31 -6.23 -22.70 -22.82
CA ARG A 31 -5.21 -23.32 -21.98
C ARG A 31 -5.72 -24.69 -21.52
N SER A 32 -5.27 -25.76 -22.16
CA SER A 32 -5.50 -27.14 -21.71
C SER A 32 -4.40 -27.56 -20.73
N SER A 33 -4.83 -27.88 -19.52
CA SER A 33 -4.03 -28.37 -18.40
C SER A 33 -3.48 -29.76 -18.71
N ALA A 34 -2.19 -29.87 -19.00
CA ALA A 34 -1.48 -31.14 -19.10
C ALA A 34 -0.52 -31.31 -17.91
N LYS A 35 -0.90 -32.23 -17.02
CA LYS A 35 -0.08 -32.87 -15.99
C LYS A 35 1.32 -33.19 -16.52
N ARG A 36 2.35 -32.67 -15.85
CA ARG A 36 3.65 -33.35 -15.74
C ARG A 36 4.04 -33.40 -14.27
N ARG A 37 4.03 -34.62 -13.74
CA ARG A 37 4.72 -34.98 -12.50
C ARG A 37 6.21 -35.07 -12.84
N SER A 38 7.03 -34.35 -12.11
CA SER A 38 8.47 -34.55 -12.07
C SER A 38 8.91 -34.39 -10.63
N GLU A 39 9.05 -35.51 -9.94
CA GLU A 39 9.83 -35.60 -8.71
C GLU A 39 10.40 -37.01 -8.61
N SER A 40 11.59 -37.14 -9.18
CA SER A 40 12.62 -38.04 -8.68
C SER A 40 13.31 -37.34 -7.50
N VAL A 41 13.41 -38.00 -6.34
CA VAL A 41 14.63 -38.07 -5.50
C VAL A 41 14.37 -38.99 -4.28
N LYS A 42 15.08 -40.12 -4.31
CA LYS A 42 15.77 -40.86 -3.23
C LYS A 42 15.06 -41.04 -1.87
N LEU A 43 14.60 -42.29 -1.68
CA LEU A 43 14.44 -42.97 -0.39
C LEU A 43 15.80 -43.35 0.20
N SER A 44 16.07 -42.93 1.44
CA SER A 44 16.94 -43.63 2.39
C SER A 44 16.95 -42.86 3.73
N GLN A 45 16.08 -43.24 4.66
CA GLN A 45 16.47 -43.77 5.98
C GLN A 45 15.22 -44.01 6.84
N ARG A 46 15.09 -45.27 7.27
CA ARG A 46 14.20 -45.75 8.32
C ARG A 46 14.67 -45.25 9.67
N THR A 47 13.74 -44.90 10.55
CA THR A 47 13.62 -45.52 11.89
C THR A 47 12.16 -45.48 12.37
N PRO A 48 11.75 -46.38 13.29
CA PRO A 48 10.36 -46.74 13.52
C PRO A 48 9.84 -46.31 14.90
N THR A 49 8.59 -45.86 15.01
CA THR A 49 7.79 -46.08 16.23
C THR A 49 6.29 -45.83 16.01
N SER A 50 5.52 -46.71 16.65
CA SER A 50 4.09 -46.73 17.01
C SER A 50 3.40 -45.36 17.21
N TYR A 51 2.10 -45.18 16.99
CA TYR A 51 0.98 -45.97 17.48
C TYR A 51 -0.26 -45.89 16.57
N LYS A 52 -0.98 -47.01 16.57
CA LYS A 52 -2.27 -47.30 15.92
C LYS A 52 -3.39 -46.59 16.69
N LYS A 53 -4.04 -45.56 16.13
CA LYS A 53 -5.32 -45.04 16.65
C LYS A 53 -6.46 -45.47 15.74
N GLN A 54 -7.42 -46.17 16.36
CA GLN A 54 -8.68 -46.62 15.78
C GLN A 54 -9.51 -45.41 15.33
N LYS A 55 -10.04 -45.51 14.12
CA LYS A 55 -11.00 -44.60 13.53
C LYS A 55 -12.39 -45.02 14.03
N GLN A 56 -12.97 -44.27 14.96
CA GLN A 56 -14.41 -44.37 15.25
C GLN A 56 -15.16 -43.55 14.21
N GLU A 57 -16.02 -44.21 13.45
CA GLU A 57 -17.02 -43.59 12.58
C GLU A 57 -18.11 -42.96 13.46
N VAL A 58 -18.13 -41.63 13.54
CA VAL A 58 -19.26 -40.87 14.08
C VAL A 58 -20.25 -40.66 12.94
N LYS A 59 -21.44 -41.28 13.08
CA LYS A 59 -22.61 -41.03 12.22
C LYS A 59 -23.13 -39.62 12.49
N PRO A 60 -23.41 -38.78 11.47
CA PRO A 60 -24.15 -37.55 11.70
C PRO A 60 -25.63 -37.88 11.97
N ALA A 61 -26.12 -37.38 13.10
CA ALA A 61 -27.53 -37.40 13.47
C ALA A 61 -28.35 -36.56 12.49
N SER A 62 -29.47 -37.12 12.06
CA SER A 62 -30.52 -36.47 11.28
C SER A 62 -31.22 -35.44 12.16
N VAL A 63 -30.97 -34.15 11.93
CA VAL A 63 -31.76 -33.04 12.48
C VAL A 63 -33.15 -33.10 11.85
N GLN A 64 -34.14 -33.48 12.67
CA GLN A 64 -35.56 -33.34 12.34
C GLN A 64 -35.87 -31.85 12.33
N ASN A 65 -36.31 -31.34 11.19
CA ASN A 65 -36.97 -30.03 11.14
C ASN A 65 -38.40 -30.22 11.62
N ASP A 66 -38.69 -29.62 12.76
CA ASP A 66 -40.03 -29.45 13.31
C ASP A 66 -40.90 -28.72 12.28
N ARG A 67 -41.95 -29.41 11.86
CA ARG A 67 -42.98 -28.92 10.95
C ARG A 67 -44.02 -28.24 11.82
N GLU A 68 -43.96 -26.92 11.90
CA GLU A 68 -45.01 -26.09 12.49
C GLU A 68 -46.33 -26.35 11.76
N GLU A 69 -47.24 -27.00 12.49
CA GLU A 69 -48.65 -27.12 12.15
C GLU A 69 -49.30 -25.76 12.37
N THR A 70 -49.57 -25.05 11.27
CA THR A 70 -50.47 -23.91 11.30
C THR A 70 -51.88 -24.42 11.07
N ASP A 71 -52.59 -24.56 12.20
CA ASP A 71 -54.04 -24.54 12.28
C ASP A 71 -54.55 -23.26 11.61
N GLU A 72 -55.30 -23.34 10.51
CA GLU A 72 -56.28 -22.29 10.17
C GLU A 72 -57.45 -22.83 9.33
N ASN A 73 -58.58 -22.89 10.03
CA ASN A 73 -59.86 -22.32 9.64
C ASN A 73 -60.72 -23.12 8.66
N GLY A 74 -61.66 -23.84 9.27
CA GLY A 74 -62.91 -24.23 8.65
C GLY A 74 -63.67 -23.02 8.13
N TYR A 75 -64.15 -23.14 6.90
CA TYR A 75 -65.35 -22.45 6.45
C TYR A 75 -66.32 -23.48 5.87
N THR A 76 -67.27 -23.82 6.72
CA THR A 76 -68.60 -24.30 6.38
C THR A 76 -69.28 -23.32 5.41
N THR A 77 -69.67 -23.82 4.25
CA THR A 77 -70.76 -23.27 3.43
C THR A 77 -71.39 -24.50 2.77
N GLY A 78 -72.55 -25.00 3.15
CA GLY A 78 -73.72 -24.26 3.58
C GLY A 78 -74.67 -24.18 2.39
N ASP A 79 -75.55 -25.17 2.33
CA ASP A 79 -76.98 -25.00 2.00
C ASP A 79 -77.41 -24.78 0.52
N CYS A 80 -78.70 -25.07 0.32
CA CYS A 80 -79.58 -24.88 -0.84
C CYS A 80 -79.75 -26.11 -1.76
N THR A 81 -80.73 -27.01 -1.49
CA THR A 81 -82.17 -26.97 -1.91
C THR A 81 -82.33 -27.39 -3.38
N ASP A 82 -83.37 -28.07 -3.87
CA ASP A 82 -84.66 -28.56 -3.41
C ASP A 82 -85.34 -29.10 -4.69
N GLY A 83 -86.20 -30.11 -4.55
CA GLY A 83 -87.40 -30.28 -5.36
C GLY A 83 -87.29 -30.69 -6.84
N THR A 84 -87.95 -31.80 -7.15
CA THR A 84 -89.15 -31.91 -8.02
C THR A 84 -89.06 -33.14 -8.93
N THR A 85 -89.71 -34.23 -8.52
CA THR A 85 -91.09 -34.67 -8.81
C THR A 85 -91.07 -35.75 -9.89
N ASP A 86 -91.58 -36.90 -9.46
CA ASP A 86 -92.17 -37.93 -10.29
C ASP A 86 -93.18 -37.31 -11.28
N ASP A 87 -93.07 -37.67 -12.55
CA ASP A 87 -94.21 -37.68 -13.47
C ASP A 87 -94.03 -38.85 -14.43
N ASP A 88 -94.61 -39.97 -14.01
CA ASP A 88 -95.05 -41.06 -14.88
C ASP A 88 -95.98 -40.48 -15.96
N ASN A 89 -95.56 -40.52 -17.22
CA ASN A 89 -96.50 -40.45 -18.32
C ASN A 89 -96.03 -41.31 -19.49
N GLY A 90 -96.76 -42.42 -19.66
CA GLY A 90 -96.53 -43.39 -20.72
C GLY A 90 -96.85 -42.83 -22.11
N SER A 91 -96.12 -43.35 -23.09
CA SER A 91 -96.63 -43.56 -24.43
C SER A 91 -95.71 -44.57 -25.11
N ASP A 92 -96.14 -45.82 -25.12
CA ASP A 92 -95.73 -46.82 -26.09
C ASP A 92 -96.24 -46.37 -27.47
N GLU A 93 -95.38 -45.71 -28.24
CA GLU A 93 -95.58 -45.50 -29.68
C GLU A 93 -94.33 -46.00 -30.42
N GLU A 94 -94.50 -47.15 -31.08
CA GLU A 94 -93.54 -47.73 -32.00
C GLU A 94 -93.12 -46.69 -33.04
N THR A 95 -91.88 -46.21 -32.93
CA THR A 95 -91.25 -45.32 -33.90
C THR A 95 -89.98 -45.96 -34.41
N ASP A 96 -90.13 -46.73 -35.49
CA ASP A 96 -89.07 -47.28 -36.34
C ASP A 96 -88.31 -46.17 -37.12
N GLY A 97 -87.77 -45.19 -36.40
CA GLY A 97 -87.04 -44.05 -36.98
C GLY A 97 -85.98 -43.43 -36.07
N ASN A 98 -85.54 -44.14 -35.01
CA ASN A 98 -84.72 -43.58 -33.93
C ASN A 98 -83.21 -43.90 -34.01
N ASP A 99 -82.79 -44.73 -34.97
CA ASP A 99 -81.39 -45.14 -35.09
C ASP A 99 -80.49 -43.99 -35.56
N GLU A 100 -81.00 -43.06 -36.38
CA GLU A 100 -80.23 -41.90 -36.85
C GLU A 100 -79.93 -40.90 -35.72
N GLN A 101 -80.89 -40.68 -34.81
CA GLN A 101 -80.69 -39.80 -33.65
C GLN A 101 -79.68 -40.37 -32.66
N LEU A 102 -79.68 -41.69 -32.47
CA LEU A 102 -78.71 -42.37 -31.60
C LEU A 102 -77.28 -42.25 -32.14
N VAL A 103 -77.10 -42.39 -33.46
CA VAL A 103 -75.80 -42.21 -34.13
C VAL A 103 -75.33 -40.75 -34.02
N GLU A 104 -76.22 -39.78 -34.23
CA GLU A 104 -75.86 -38.37 -34.09
C GLU A 104 -75.46 -38.02 -32.64
N GLN A 105 -76.16 -38.58 -31.66
CA GLN A 105 -75.82 -38.42 -30.24
C GLN A 105 -74.47 -39.07 -29.89
N GLN A 106 -74.17 -40.25 -30.42
CA GLN A 106 -72.85 -40.89 -30.26
C GLN A 106 -71.73 -40.07 -30.88
N LEU A 107 -71.92 -39.53 -32.09
CA LEU A 107 -70.93 -38.67 -32.74
C LEU A 107 -70.66 -37.40 -31.94
N ARG A 108 -71.71 -36.74 -31.41
CA ARG A 108 -71.56 -35.57 -30.53
C ARG A 108 -70.84 -35.93 -29.22
N SER A 109 -71.07 -37.13 -28.67
CA SER A 109 -70.36 -37.61 -27.48
C SER A 109 -68.87 -37.80 -27.74
N VAL A 110 -68.51 -38.45 -28.86
CA VAL A 110 -67.10 -38.65 -29.26
C VAL A 110 -66.42 -37.31 -29.53
N GLN A 111 -67.10 -36.36 -30.16
CA GLN A 111 -66.54 -35.03 -30.41
C GLN A 111 -66.29 -34.27 -29.10
N LYS A 112 -67.23 -34.30 -28.15
CA LYS A 112 -67.04 -33.72 -26.80
C LYS A 112 -65.90 -34.39 -26.04
N GLU A 113 -65.76 -35.72 -26.13
CA GLU A 113 -64.66 -36.44 -25.49
C GLU A 113 -63.30 -36.03 -26.10
N GLN A 114 -63.23 -35.84 -27.42
CA GLN A 114 -62.03 -35.34 -28.09
C GLN A 114 -61.70 -33.91 -27.64
N GLU A 115 -62.69 -33.02 -27.58
CA GLU A 115 -62.51 -31.66 -27.07
C GLU A 115 -61.98 -31.66 -25.63
N LEU A 116 -62.61 -32.43 -24.73
CA LEU A 116 -62.16 -32.59 -23.34
C LEU A 116 -60.74 -33.13 -23.23
N LYS A 117 -60.34 -34.10 -24.09
CA LYS A 117 -58.96 -34.59 -24.14
C LYS A 117 -57.98 -33.49 -24.56
N THR A 118 -58.31 -32.68 -25.55
CA THR A 118 -57.44 -31.57 -25.97
C THR A 118 -57.35 -30.47 -24.91
N GLU A 119 -58.44 -30.21 -24.18
CA GLU A 119 -58.45 -29.24 -23.09
C GLU A 119 -57.63 -29.72 -21.89
N ALA A 120 -57.79 -30.99 -21.49
CA ALA A 120 -56.97 -31.62 -20.47
C ALA A 120 -55.47 -31.55 -20.83
N GLN A 121 -55.11 -31.86 -22.08
CA GLN A 121 -53.73 -31.76 -22.55
C GLN A 121 -53.20 -30.32 -22.51
N LYS A 122 -54.01 -29.31 -22.86
CA LYS A 122 -53.63 -27.89 -22.75
C LYS A 122 -53.42 -27.48 -21.29
N ARG A 123 -54.27 -27.95 -20.37
CA ARG A 123 -54.14 -27.70 -18.93
C ARG A 123 -52.85 -28.30 -18.38
N ASP A 124 -52.53 -29.54 -18.74
CA ASP A 124 -51.27 -30.19 -18.33
C ASP A 124 -50.05 -29.44 -18.86
N GLN A 125 -50.06 -29.01 -20.14
CA GLN A 125 -48.99 -28.19 -20.70
C GLN A 125 -48.85 -26.84 -19.99
N MET A 126 -49.95 -26.22 -19.59
CA MET A 126 -49.91 -24.96 -18.83
C MET A 126 -49.30 -25.18 -17.44
N MET A 127 -49.70 -26.25 -16.75
CA MET A 127 -49.14 -26.63 -15.45
C MET A 127 -47.65 -26.97 -15.52
N GLU A 128 -47.21 -27.66 -16.57
CA GLU A 128 -45.79 -27.96 -16.79
C GLU A 128 -44.98 -26.68 -17.04
N LYS A 129 -45.48 -25.78 -17.88
CA LYS A 129 -44.86 -24.45 -18.10
C LYS A 129 -44.77 -23.64 -16.82
N ALA A 130 -45.81 -23.65 -15.99
CA ALA A 130 -45.82 -22.98 -14.69
C ALA A 130 -44.77 -23.57 -13.73
N ARG A 131 -44.65 -24.91 -13.68
CA ARG A 131 -43.59 -25.58 -12.90
C ARG A 131 -42.19 -25.24 -13.41
N GLU A 132 -42.00 -25.17 -14.72
CA GLU A 132 -40.71 -24.80 -15.32
C GLU A 132 -40.35 -23.33 -15.01
N ALA A 133 -41.33 -22.42 -15.09
CA ALA A 133 -41.16 -21.02 -14.70
C ALA A 133 -40.72 -20.92 -13.23
N GLY A 134 -41.39 -21.62 -12.32
CA GLY A 134 -40.99 -21.67 -10.91
C GLY A 134 -39.56 -22.18 -10.69
N ARG A 135 -39.10 -23.18 -11.46
CA ARG A 135 -37.70 -23.66 -11.42
C ARG A 135 -36.71 -22.60 -11.89
N ARG A 136 -37.07 -21.77 -12.86
CA ARG A 136 -36.21 -20.68 -13.37
C ARG A 136 -36.12 -19.55 -12.34
N ASP A 137 -37.22 -19.22 -11.68
CA ASP A 137 -37.24 -18.18 -10.65
C ASP A 137 -36.48 -18.59 -9.40
N LEU A 138 -36.62 -19.85 -8.96
CA LEU A 138 -35.79 -20.39 -7.87
C LEU A 138 -34.29 -20.35 -8.20
N LYS A 139 -33.91 -20.67 -9.44
CA LYS A 139 -32.51 -20.54 -9.90
C LYS A 139 -32.02 -19.09 -9.93
N ARG A 140 -32.89 -18.11 -10.19
CA ARG A 140 -32.56 -16.69 -10.14
C ARG A 140 -32.35 -16.24 -8.69
N LEU A 141 -33.26 -16.62 -7.79
CA LEU A 141 -33.13 -16.33 -6.36
C LEU A 141 -31.83 -16.87 -5.79
N LYS A 142 -31.49 -18.15 -6.07
CA LYS A 142 -30.23 -18.75 -5.62
C LYS A 142 -28.97 -18.05 -6.16
N ARG A 143 -29.05 -17.41 -7.32
CA ARG A 143 -27.93 -16.61 -7.86
C ARG A 143 -27.80 -15.27 -7.13
N LEU A 144 -28.91 -14.64 -6.79
CA LEU A 144 -28.93 -13.40 -6.03
C LEU A 144 -28.44 -13.61 -4.59
N GLU A 145 -28.90 -14.68 -3.94
CA GLU A 145 -28.43 -15.11 -2.62
C GLU A 145 -26.92 -15.34 -2.62
N LYS A 146 -26.41 -16.12 -3.58
CA LYS A 146 -24.95 -16.32 -3.72
C LYS A 146 -24.20 -15.00 -3.95
N GLN A 147 -24.75 -14.07 -4.74
CA GLN A 147 -24.14 -12.75 -4.93
C GLN A 147 -24.12 -11.93 -3.64
N GLN A 148 -25.15 -12.02 -2.80
CA GLN A 148 -25.18 -11.39 -1.48
C GLN A 148 -24.14 -12.01 -0.54
N GLU A 149 -24.04 -13.34 -0.48
CA GLU A 149 -23.01 -14.04 0.31
C GLU A 149 -21.59 -13.67 -0.13
N ASP A 150 -21.33 -13.63 -1.45
CA ASP A 150 -20.02 -13.24 -1.98
C ASP A 150 -19.69 -11.77 -1.63
N LYS A 151 -20.70 -10.88 -1.62
CA LYS A 151 -20.55 -9.48 -1.22
C LYS A 151 -20.25 -9.35 0.27
N GLU A 152 -20.99 -10.05 1.12
CA GLU A 152 -20.78 -10.07 2.57
C GLU A 152 -19.37 -10.61 2.91
N ARG A 153 -18.92 -11.65 2.20
CA ARG A 153 -17.56 -12.18 2.37
C ARG A 153 -16.48 -11.18 1.97
N GLN A 154 -16.74 -10.33 0.97
CA GLN A 154 -15.81 -9.25 0.60
C GLN A 154 -15.79 -8.14 1.65
N GLU A 155 -16.96 -7.71 2.14
CA GLU A 155 -17.08 -6.70 3.21
C GLU A 155 -16.38 -7.19 4.50
N LYS A 156 -16.54 -8.47 4.87
CA LYS A 156 -15.85 -9.08 6.01
C LYS A 156 -14.33 -9.10 5.85
N LYS A 157 -13.82 -9.35 4.64
CA LYS A 157 -12.38 -9.30 4.36
C LYS A 157 -11.82 -7.88 4.49
N GLN A 158 -12.57 -6.89 4.00
CA GLN A 158 -12.19 -5.48 4.15
C GLN A 158 -12.15 -5.07 5.63
N GLN A 159 -13.16 -5.45 6.42
CA GLN A 159 -13.16 -5.17 7.86
C GLN A 159 -11.98 -5.83 8.60
N GLU A 160 -11.59 -7.05 8.22
CA GLU A 160 -10.42 -7.72 8.81
C GLU A 160 -9.11 -7.02 8.44
N GLU A 161 -8.98 -6.56 7.19
CA GLU A 161 -7.83 -5.80 6.71
C GLU A 161 -7.71 -4.45 7.42
N ASP A 162 -8.81 -3.71 7.54
CA ASP A 162 -8.89 -2.45 8.29
C ASP A 162 -8.47 -2.64 9.75
N ARG A 163 -8.90 -3.74 10.39
CA ARG A 163 -8.51 -4.07 11.77
C ARG A 163 -7.01 -4.33 11.88
N ARG A 164 -6.41 -5.04 10.92
CA ARG A 164 -4.95 -5.27 10.88
C ARG A 164 -4.18 -3.97 10.65
N GLU A 165 -4.69 -3.07 9.80
CA GLU A 165 -4.08 -1.76 9.58
C GLU A 165 -4.14 -0.89 10.83
N GLN A 166 -5.27 -0.86 11.53
CA GLN A 166 -5.40 -0.16 12.81
C GLN A 166 -4.43 -0.71 13.86
N GLU A 167 -4.24 -2.03 13.93
CA GLU A 167 -3.26 -2.65 14.84
C GLU A 167 -1.82 -2.23 14.48
N ARG A 168 -1.47 -2.19 13.19
CA ARG A 168 -0.16 -1.68 12.72
C ARG A 168 0.04 -0.21 13.10
N LYS A 169 -0.97 0.63 12.91
CA LYS A 169 -0.94 2.05 13.31
C LYS A 169 -0.76 2.19 14.82
N ARG A 170 -1.46 1.38 15.63
CA ARG A 170 -1.29 1.35 17.09
C ARG A 170 0.13 0.94 17.50
N LYS A 171 0.73 -0.05 16.83
CA LYS A 171 2.12 -0.46 17.10
C LYS A 171 3.12 0.63 16.76
N LEU A 172 2.97 1.29 15.61
CA LEU A 172 3.81 2.43 15.23
C LEU A 172 3.65 3.60 16.20
N PHE A 173 2.44 3.88 16.65
CA PHE A 173 2.18 4.93 17.64
C PHE A 173 2.88 4.62 18.97
N ARG A 174 2.82 3.38 19.46
CA ARG A 174 3.55 2.95 20.67
C ARG A 174 5.07 3.07 20.51
N GLN A 175 5.61 2.73 19.34
CA GLN A 175 7.05 2.91 19.06
C GLN A 175 7.45 4.39 19.03
N GLN A 176 6.62 5.25 18.46
CA GLN A 176 6.85 6.69 18.46
C GLN A 176 6.79 7.27 19.88
N GLU A 177 5.84 6.80 20.70
CA GLU A 177 5.71 7.18 22.11
C GLU A 177 6.91 6.71 22.94
N SER A 178 7.41 5.48 22.74
CA SER A 178 8.61 4.99 23.42
C SER A 178 9.86 5.80 23.04
N LEU A 179 10.01 6.15 21.75
CA LEU A 179 11.11 6.99 21.29
C LEU A 179 11.02 8.41 21.86
N ALA A 180 9.81 8.97 21.97
CA ALA A 180 9.59 10.27 22.59
C ALA A 180 9.95 10.27 24.08
N MET A 181 9.58 9.22 24.82
CA MET A 181 9.98 9.04 26.22
C MET A 181 11.50 8.91 26.36
N PHE A 182 12.15 8.10 25.53
CA PHE A 182 13.61 7.96 25.52
C PHE A 182 14.30 9.31 25.28
N ASN A 183 13.85 10.08 24.29
CA ASN A 183 14.38 11.42 24.01
C ASN A 183 14.16 12.41 25.16
N MET A 184 13.04 12.30 25.89
CA MET A 184 12.81 13.11 27.10
C MET A 184 13.76 12.73 28.24
N VAL A 185 14.04 11.44 28.43
CA VAL A 185 15.01 10.96 29.43
C VAL A 185 16.42 11.39 29.06
N LYS A 186 16.82 11.24 27.79
CA LYS A 186 18.12 11.71 27.27
C LYS A 186 18.31 13.21 27.53
N LYS A 187 17.32 14.04 27.19
CA LYS A 187 17.34 15.49 27.48
C LYS A 187 17.46 15.81 28.96
N ARG A 188 16.80 15.04 29.84
CA ARG A 188 16.92 15.23 31.29
C ARG A 188 18.34 14.90 31.78
N MET A 189 18.91 13.80 31.31
CA MET A 189 20.29 13.39 31.62
C MET A 189 21.31 14.42 31.14
N ASP A 190 21.15 14.95 29.92
CA ASP A 190 22.03 15.99 29.37
C ASP A 190 21.91 17.30 30.15
N GLN A 191 20.69 17.68 30.55
CA GLN A 191 20.47 18.85 31.39
C GLN A 191 21.13 18.68 32.77
N GLU A 192 20.96 17.54 33.41
CA GLU A 192 21.59 17.23 34.70
C GLU A 192 23.13 17.26 34.59
N ARG A 193 23.68 16.75 33.49
CA ARG A 193 25.12 16.81 33.21
C ARG A 193 25.62 18.25 33.06
N LEU A 194 24.89 19.11 32.36
CA LEU A 194 25.21 20.53 32.22
C LEU A 194 25.09 21.29 33.56
N GLU A 195 24.08 20.98 34.36
CA GLU A 195 23.91 21.53 35.71
C GLU A 195 25.05 21.10 36.65
N LYS A 196 25.52 19.85 36.52
CA LYS A 196 26.69 19.36 37.25
C LYS A 196 27.98 20.06 36.81
N GLU A 197 28.23 20.19 35.51
CA GLU A 197 29.42 20.88 34.99
C GLU A 197 29.44 22.36 35.38
N THR A 198 28.30 23.04 35.31
CA THR A 198 28.18 24.45 35.73
C THR A 198 28.40 24.61 37.23
N LYS A 199 27.90 23.68 38.05
CA LYS A 199 28.15 23.65 39.49
C LYS A 199 29.62 23.39 39.81
N GLU A 200 30.27 22.44 39.14
CA GLU A 200 31.70 22.14 39.30
C GLU A 200 32.57 23.33 38.89
N ARG A 201 32.24 24.02 37.78
CA ARG A 201 32.92 25.24 37.35
C ARG A 201 32.80 26.35 38.40
N HIS A 202 31.60 26.55 38.93
CA HIS A 202 31.37 27.54 39.99
C HIS A 202 32.12 27.19 41.29
N GLU A 203 32.17 25.91 41.66
CA GLU A 203 32.97 25.45 42.81
C GLU A 203 34.47 25.64 42.58
N GLN A 204 34.95 25.38 41.36
CA GLN A 204 36.35 25.58 40.99
C GLN A 204 36.74 27.07 41.05
N GLU A 205 35.87 27.96 40.58
CA GLU A 205 36.05 29.42 40.69
C GLU A 205 36.11 29.88 42.15
N LEU A 206 35.23 29.36 43.02
CA LEU A 206 35.28 29.62 44.46
C LEU A 206 36.60 29.14 45.08
N ARG A 207 37.03 27.92 44.79
CA ARG A 207 38.33 27.39 45.27
C ARG A 207 39.52 28.20 44.75
N GLU A 208 39.45 28.72 43.52
CA GLU A 208 40.48 29.61 42.99
C GLU A 208 40.46 30.98 43.68
N GLN A 209 39.28 31.52 43.96
CA GLN A 209 39.14 32.76 44.72
C GLN A 209 39.71 32.64 46.13
N GLU A 210 39.41 31.56 46.84
CA GLU A 210 39.97 31.26 48.16
C GLU A 210 41.50 31.16 48.11
N ARG A 211 42.07 30.48 47.10
CA ARG A 211 43.53 30.44 46.89
C ARG A 211 44.13 31.82 46.66
N ARG A 212 43.49 32.65 45.83
CA ARG A 212 43.94 34.02 45.58
C ARG A 212 43.89 34.89 46.84
N GLU A 213 42.89 34.69 47.69
CA GLU A 213 42.79 35.38 48.98
C GLU A 213 43.85 34.90 49.97
N ALA A 214 44.12 33.58 50.05
CA ALA A 214 45.19 33.02 50.86
C ALA A 214 46.58 33.55 50.45
N ASP A 215 46.90 33.54 49.15
CA ASP A 215 48.14 34.10 48.60
C ASP A 215 48.30 35.60 48.95
N ARG A 216 47.19 36.34 48.94
CA ARG A 216 47.18 37.76 49.28
C ARG A 216 47.47 37.97 50.77
N LEU A 217 46.82 37.20 51.65
CA LEU A 217 47.07 37.24 53.10
C LEU A 217 48.52 36.85 53.43
N GLU A 218 49.07 35.85 52.74
CA GLU A 218 50.46 35.45 52.92
C GLU A 218 51.45 36.54 52.48
N LYS A 219 51.21 37.19 51.34
CA LYS A 219 52.00 38.36 50.92
C LYS A 219 51.95 39.49 51.95
N GLU A 220 50.76 39.81 52.48
CA GLU A 220 50.58 40.82 53.53
C GLU A 220 51.34 40.45 54.82
N PHE A 221 51.36 39.16 55.18
CA PHE A 221 52.12 38.63 56.30
C PHE A 221 53.64 38.75 56.09
N GLN A 222 54.14 38.33 54.93
CA GLN A 222 55.56 38.43 54.57
C GLN A 222 56.04 39.89 54.55
N GLU A 223 55.26 40.80 53.96
CA GLU A 223 55.57 42.23 53.99
C GLU A 223 55.64 42.79 55.42
N SER A 224 54.72 42.36 56.29
CA SER A 224 54.70 42.76 57.69
C SER A 224 55.93 42.24 58.45
N LYS A 225 56.36 41.01 58.15
CA LYS A 225 57.60 40.43 58.70
C LYS A 225 58.84 41.21 58.26
N VAL A 226 58.99 41.50 56.97
CA VAL A 226 60.10 42.31 56.44
C VAL A 226 60.13 43.72 57.05
N LYS A 227 58.96 44.35 57.24
CA LYS A 227 58.86 45.65 57.93
C LYS A 227 59.28 45.57 59.40
N ARG A 228 59.06 44.43 60.08
CA ARG A 228 59.46 44.19 61.48
C ARG A 228 60.97 43.96 61.59
N ASP A 229 61.54 43.15 60.71
CA ASP A 229 62.97 42.83 60.69
C ASP A 229 63.82 44.08 60.37
N ARG A 230 63.33 44.97 59.49
CA ARG A 230 63.97 46.28 59.24
C ARG A 230 64.00 47.22 60.45
N ARG A 231 63.18 46.98 61.48
CA ARG A 231 63.16 47.81 62.70
C ARG A 231 64.05 47.26 63.83
N LEU A 232 64.64 46.08 63.66
CA LEU A 232 65.60 45.55 64.62
C LEU A 232 67.00 46.15 64.34
N PRO A 233 67.63 46.83 65.30
CA PRO A 233 68.93 47.47 65.12
C PRO A 233 70.04 46.42 64.98
N ASN A 234 70.88 46.64 63.98
CA ASN A 234 72.02 45.83 63.56
C ASN A 234 73.16 45.88 64.58
N THR A 235 72.99 45.24 65.74
CA THR A 235 74.06 45.03 66.73
C THR A 235 74.03 43.58 67.19
N LEU A 236 74.83 42.74 66.51
CA LEU A 236 75.53 41.54 66.98
C LEU A 236 75.68 40.56 65.80
N ARG A 237 76.80 40.77 65.10
CA ARG A 237 77.47 39.81 64.25
C ARG A 237 78.51 39.10 65.13
N ALA A 238 78.75 37.81 64.85
CA ALA A 238 79.55 36.82 65.61
C ALA A 238 78.62 36.04 66.56
N GLU A 239 78.61 34.71 66.60
CA GLU A 239 79.60 33.65 66.31
C GLU A 239 78.82 32.46 65.67
N ASP A 240 79.39 31.71 64.72
CA ASP A 240 80.19 30.48 64.90
C ASP A 240 79.40 29.31 65.52
N VAL A 241 79.78 28.06 65.21
CA VAL A 241 79.22 26.78 65.72
C VAL A 241 77.95 26.28 65.00
N SER A 242 77.79 25.05 64.50
CA SER A 242 78.63 23.84 64.36
C SER A 242 77.94 22.92 63.35
N ASP A 243 78.73 22.00 62.80
CA ASP A 243 78.30 20.67 62.35
C ASP A 243 77.23 20.06 63.28
N ASP A 244 76.18 19.47 62.69
CA ASP A 244 75.67 18.19 63.16
C ASP A 244 74.87 17.51 62.04
N ASP A 245 75.37 16.32 61.69
CA ASP A 245 74.77 15.29 60.87
C ASP A 245 73.43 14.85 61.46
N GLU A 246 72.31 14.93 60.72
CA GLU A 246 71.22 13.93 60.82
C GLU A 246 70.57 13.77 59.44
N GLU A 247 71.05 12.77 58.69
CA GLU A 247 70.33 12.16 57.58
C GLU A 247 69.17 11.33 58.16
N GLU A 248 67.99 11.94 58.30
CA GLU A 248 66.74 11.18 58.51
C GLU A 248 66.16 10.80 57.14
N GLU A 249 66.45 9.57 56.73
CA GLU A 249 65.70 8.84 55.70
C GLU A 249 64.28 8.59 56.23
N GLU A 250 63.33 9.46 55.92
CA GLU A 250 61.91 9.14 56.08
C GLU A 250 61.45 8.24 54.93
N GLU A 251 61.50 6.94 55.21
CA GLU A 251 60.73 5.90 54.55
C GLU A 251 59.23 6.24 54.64
N ASN A 252 58.68 6.89 53.61
CA ASN A 252 57.24 6.91 53.37
C ASN A 252 56.87 5.69 52.52
N GLU A 253 56.86 4.52 53.17
CA GLU A 253 56.05 3.37 52.75
C GLU A 253 54.58 3.68 53.09
N SER A 254 53.89 4.37 52.19
CA SER A 254 52.42 4.30 52.13
C SER A 254 52.06 3.16 51.17
N ASP A 255 52.14 1.93 51.68
CA ASP A 255 51.39 0.80 51.14
C ASP A 255 49.90 1.10 51.37
N ASP A 256 49.26 1.67 50.35
CA ASP A 256 47.81 1.71 50.22
C ASP A 256 47.30 0.27 50.08
N VAL A 257 47.01 -0.33 51.23
CA VAL A 257 46.13 -1.49 51.34
C VAL A 257 44.70 -0.96 51.11
N GLU A 258 44.33 -0.83 49.84
CA GLU A 258 42.92 -0.76 49.46
C GLU A 258 42.30 -2.12 49.80
N GLY A 259 41.59 -2.13 50.93
CA GLY A 259 40.75 -3.23 51.38
C GLY A 259 39.65 -3.50 50.35
N ASP A 260 39.75 -4.65 49.71
CA ASP A 260 38.68 -5.27 48.94
C ASP A 260 37.68 -5.92 49.93
N ASP A 261 37.03 -5.08 50.73
CA ASP A 261 35.82 -5.42 51.48
C ASP A 261 34.63 -4.97 50.63
N ASN A 262 34.31 -5.72 49.57
CA ASN A 262 32.95 -5.72 49.05
C ASN A 262 32.19 -6.83 49.75
N ASP A 263 31.61 -6.38 50.86
CA ASP A 263 30.55 -7.00 51.61
C ASP A 263 29.44 -7.55 50.72
N ALA A 264 28.91 -8.66 51.22
CA ALA A 264 27.74 -9.33 50.73
C ALA A 264 26.51 -8.44 50.86
N ASP A 265 25.92 -8.05 49.74
CA ASP A 265 24.50 -7.69 49.70
C ASP A 265 23.69 -8.94 49.36
N GLU A 266 23.40 -9.70 50.43
CA GLU A 266 22.23 -10.57 50.52
C GLU A 266 20.99 -9.65 50.55
N ASP A 267 20.48 -9.28 49.36
CA ASP A 267 19.17 -8.64 49.24
C ASP A 267 18.10 -9.74 49.15
N GLU A 268 17.73 -10.27 50.31
CA GLU A 268 16.48 -11.02 50.50
C GLU A 268 15.31 -10.03 50.40
N GLY A 269 14.87 -9.83 49.15
CA GLY A 269 13.61 -9.16 48.83
C GLY A 269 12.42 -10.02 49.21
N ASP A 270 12.02 -9.84 50.46
CA ASP A 270 10.75 -10.16 51.10
C ASP A 270 9.59 -9.45 50.34
N ASP A 271 8.91 -10.18 49.45
CA ASP A 271 7.62 -9.73 48.91
C ASP A 271 6.52 -10.44 49.71
N GLU A 272 6.20 -9.81 50.84
CA GLU A 272 5.03 -10.08 51.66
C GLU A 272 3.74 -9.94 50.83
N ASP A 273 2.81 -10.81 51.21
CA ASP A 273 1.42 -10.84 50.84
C ASP A 273 0.76 -9.45 50.95
N ASP A 274 0.21 -8.92 49.86
CA ASP A 274 -0.90 -7.97 49.93
C ASP A 274 -2.13 -8.62 49.30
N GLU A 275 -2.93 -9.21 50.19
CA GLU A 275 -4.34 -9.50 50.00
C GLU A 275 -5.06 -8.17 49.72
N ASP A 276 -5.41 -7.89 48.47
CA ASP A 276 -6.44 -6.89 48.15
C ASP A 276 -7.72 -7.61 47.70
N ASP A 277 -8.55 -7.87 48.72
CA ASP A 277 -9.96 -8.19 48.62
C ASP A 277 -10.71 -7.03 47.94
N GLY A 278 -10.81 -7.10 46.62
CA GLY A 278 -11.69 -6.28 45.80
C GLY A 278 -12.83 -7.11 45.20
N ASP A 279 -13.79 -7.45 46.05
CA ASP A 279 -15.19 -7.67 45.63
C ASP A 279 -15.62 -6.50 44.74
N ASP A 280 -15.96 -6.76 43.48
CA ASP A 280 -17.06 -6.07 42.83
C ASP A 280 -17.68 -6.97 41.76
N GLU A 281 -18.98 -7.10 41.95
CA GLU A 281 -19.92 -7.98 41.29
C GLU A 281 -20.13 -7.62 39.81
N ASP A 282 -20.70 -8.59 39.10
CA ASP A 282 -21.51 -8.42 37.90
C ASP A 282 -20.84 -7.96 36.59
N ASP A 283 -20.53 -8.93 35.74
CA ASP A 283 -21.23 -8.97 34.45
C ASP A 283 -21.29 -10.42 33.93
N GLU A 284 -22.49 -10.99 34.01
CA GLU A 284 -22.86 -12.15 33.21
C GLU A 284 -22.79 -11.77 31.72
N ASP A 285 -21.79 -12.26 30.99
CA ASP A 285 -22.00 -12.54 29.57
C ASP A 285 -21.54 -13.96 29.23
N ASP A 286 -22.59 -14.77 29.13
CA ASP A 286 -22.70 -16.11 28.60
C ASP A 286 -22.04 -16.23 27.21
N GLY A 287 -21.18 -17.25 27.04
CA GLY A 287 -20.75 -17.64 25.69
C GLY A 287 -19.36 -18.25 25.57
N SER A 288 -19.09 -19.26 26.38
CA SER A 288 -18.07 -20.28 26.11
C SER A 288 -18.23 -20.90 24.72
N ASP A 289 -17.13 -21.09 23.97
CA ASP A 289 -16.47 -22.40 23.90
C ASP A 289 -15.25 -22.39 22.94
N GLU A 290 -14.09 -22.34 23.59
CA GLU A 290 -12.84 -23.07 23.37
C GLU A 290 -12.39 -23.56 21.97
N GLY A 291 -11.10 -23.34 21.71
CA GLY A 291 -10.27 -24.44 21.21
C GLY A 291 -9.05 -24.10 20.36
N ASN A 292 -7.90 -23.94 21.04
CA ASN A 292 -6.62 -24.57 20.67
C ASN A 292 -5.67 -23.88 19.66
N ALA A 293 -4.64 -23.20 20.17
CA ALA A 293 -3.25 -23.29 19.68
C ALA A 293 -2.30 -22.65 20.71
N LYS A 294 -1.71 -23.46 21.62
CA LYS A 294 -0.33 -23.95 21.55
C LYS A 294 0.75 -22.87 21.42
N ALA A 295 1.43 -22.69 22.54
CA ALA A 295 2.76 -22.11 22.67
C ALA A 295 3.74 -22.63 21.61
N ASN A 296 4.50 -21.70 21.04
CA ASN A 296 5.86 -21.90 20.58
C ASN A 296 6.64 -20.63 20.97
N ALA A 297 7.28 -20.70 22.13
CA ALA A 297 8.48 -19.94 22.40
C ALA A 297 9.61 -20.57 21.58
N GLU A 298 10.35 -19.76 20.82
CA GLU A 298 11.81 -19.70 20.88
C GLU A 298 12.36 -18.78 19.77
N ASN A 299 13.24 -17.90 20.22
CA ASN A 299 14.47 -17.48 19.55
C ASN A 299 14.36 -16.41 18.45
N ILE A 300 14.81 -15.19 18.78
CA ILE A 300 15.83 -14.43 18.04
C ILE A 300 16.44 -13.40 19.02
N GLU A 301 17.67 -13.68 19.39
CA GLU A 301 18.61 -12.76 20.03
C GLU A 301 19.13 -11.70 19.03
N ASN A 302 19.48 -10.54 19.57
CA ASN A 302 20.42 -9.52 19.08
C ASN A 302 20.00 -8.63 17.90
N MET A 303 19.55 -7.42 18.23
CA MET A 303 19.85 -6.21 17.44
C MET A 303 20.54 -5.20 18.36
N GLU A 304 21.83 -5.04 18.12
CA GLU A 304 22.68 -4.02 18.71
C GLU A 304 22.34 -2.67 18.08
N ASP A 305 22.09 -1.70 18.95
CA ASP A 305 21.95 -0.28 18.63
C ASP A 305 23.26 0.28 18.07
N SER A 306 23.15 1.08 17.01
CA SER A 306 24.22 1.96 16.55
C SER A 306 23.59 3.30 16.20
N GLU A 307 23.46 4.12 17.23
CA GLU A 307 23.15 5.54 17.12
C GLU A 307 24.39 6.26 16.57
N SER A 308 24.24 6.92 15.41
CA SER A 308 25.21 7.92 14.95
C SER A 308 24.44 9.21 14.70
N GLU A 309 24.61 10.16 15.62
CA GLU A 309 24.22 11.55 15.47
C GLU A 309 25.34 12.25 14.67
N GLU A 310 25.01 12.73 13.47
CA GLU A 310 25.84 13.71 12.77
C GLU A 310 25.00 14.97 12.55
N ASP A 311 25.09 15.85 13.54
CA ASP A 311 24.99 17.30 13.37
C ASP A 311 26.07 17.75 12.38
N SER A 312 25.67 18.48 11.35
CA SER A 312 26.57 19.38 10.64
C SER A 312 25.82 20.65 10.25
N ASP A 313 26.03 21.66 11.08
CA ASP A 313 25.95 23.06 10.72
C ASP A 313 26.97 23.33 9.60
N ASP A 314 26.51 23.86 8.46
CA ASP A 314 27.38 24.51 7.47
C ASP A 314 26.74 25.85 7.07
N ASP A 315 27.02 26.86 7.91
CA ASP A 315 27.09 28.26 7.52
C ASP A 315 28.35 28.44 6.67
N ASP A 316 28.20 28.79 5.38
CA ASP A 316 29.32 29.34 4.61
C ASP A 316 28.87 30.53 3.75
N ASP A 317 29.34 31.70 4.19
CA ASP A 317 29.28 33.00 3.58
C ASP A 317 29.94 33.03 2.19
N GLU A 318 29.14 33.18 1.12
CA GLU A 318 29.66 33.63 -0.18
C GLU A 318 29.79 35.16 -0.21
N ASP A 319 30.87 35.65 0.40
CA ASP A 319 31.34 37.02 0.23
C ASP A 319 32.73 37.01 -0.44
N GLN A 320 32.78 37.33 -1.75
CA GLN A 320 33.86 38.07 -2.41
C GLN A 320 33.77 38.03 -3.94
N LYS A 321 33.22 39.10 -4.54
CA LYS A 321 33.57 39.52 -5.90
C LYS A 321 33.78 41.03 -5.92
N LYS A 322 35.05 41.46 -6.00
CA LYS A 322 35.57 42.45 -6.96
C LYS A 322 36.94 43.00 -6.51
N GLY A 323 37.99 42.56 -7.19
CA GLY A 323 39.31 43.15 -7.09
C GLY A 323 40.09 42.94 -8.38
N LYS A 324 39.81 43.75 -9.41
CA LYS A 324 40.60 43.84 -10.64
C LYS A 324 41.90 44.59 -10.35
N THR A 325 43.04 43.95 -10.53
CA THR A 325 44.31 44.64 -10.87
C THR A 325 44.97 43.94 -12.05
N PRO A 326 45.49 44.69 -13.05
CA PRO A 326 46.23 44.13 -14.17
C PRO A 326 47.73 44.05 -13.84
N ILE A 327 48.32 42.86 -13.92
CA ILE A 327 49.77 42.63 -13.81
C ILE A 327 50.29 42.10 -15.15
N PRO A 328 51.48 42.53 -15.61
CA PRO A 328 51.86 42.51 -17.01
C PRO A 328 52.55 41.22 -17.45
N ASP A 329 52.62 41.09 -18.78
CA ASP A 329 53.29 40.07 -19.58
C ASP A 329 54.52 39.42 -18.93
N GLY A 330 54.34 38.19 -18.47
CA GLY A 330 55.42 37.28 -18.09
C GLY A 330 55.14 35.91 -18.70
N ASN A 331 56.05 35.44 -19.57
CA ASN A 331 56.04 34.16 -20.26
C ASN A 331 55.40 33.00 -19.46
N VAL A 332 54.14 32.69 -19.79
CA VAL A 332 53.47 31.48 -19.32
C VAL A 332 53.96 30.33 -20.19
N LEU A 333 54.84 29.50 -19.62
CA LEU A 333 55.07 28.14 -20.08
C LEU A 333 53.72 27.43 -20.15
N ILE A 334 53.25 27.15 -21.36
CA ILE A 334 52.07 26.32 -21.62
C ILE A 334 52.30 25.00 -20.85
N PRO A 335 51.52 24.69 -19.80
CA PRO A 335 51.67 23.42 -19.10
C PRO A 335 51.38 22.33 -20.12
N ALA A 336 52.40 21.50 -20.39
CA ALA A 336 52.26 20.33 -21.26
C ALA A 336 50.97 19.60 -20.85
N LYS A 337 50.07 19.37 -21.81
CA LYS A 337 48.80 18.67 -21.61
C LYS A 337 49.05 17.46 -20.71
N ARG A 338 48.62 17.55 -19.44
CA ARG A 338 48.70 16.41 -18.52
C ARG A 338 48.00 15.26 -19.24
N ALA A 339 48.71 14.16 -19.44
CA ALA A 339 48.11 12.95 -19.97
C ALA A 339 46.84 12.68 -19.14
N PRO A 340 45.69 12.38 -19.78
CA PRO A 340 44.44 12.18 -19.05
C PRO A 340 44.70 11.18 -17.92
N GLU A 341 44.51 11.63 -16.68
CA GLU A 341 44.66 10.76 -15.51
C GLU A 341 43.75 9.57 -15.76
N LYS A 342 44.36 8.38 -15.80
CA LYS A 342 43.61 7.14 -15.98
C LYS A 342 42.74 6.98 -14.75
N VAL A 343 41.47 7.35 -14.87
CA VAL A 343 40.47 7.17 -13.82
C VAL A 343 40.43 5.68 -13.49
N VAL A 344 40.79 5.35 -12.27
CA VAL A 344 40.85 3.97 -11.80
C VAL A 344 39.46 3.60 -11.32
N TYR A 345 38.74 2.80 -12.10
CA TYR A 345 37.44 2.29 -11.70
C TYR A 345 37.61 1.01 -10.90
N ALA A 346 36.75 0.79 -9.89
CA ALA A 346 36.55 -0.54 -9.35
C ALA A 346 35.09 -0.98 -9.37
N CYS A 347 34.88 -2.29 -9.32
CA CYS A 347 33.55 -2.90 -9.27
C CYS A 347 33.23 -3.41 -7.86
N VAL A 348 31.94 -3.40 -7.52
CA VAL A 348 31.41 -3.85 -6.22
C VAL A 348 31.91 -5.25 -5.85
N GLY A 349 31.94 -6.16 -6.83
CA GLY A 349 32.44 -7.54 -6.66
C GLY A 349 33.92 -7.63 -6.30
N CYS A 350 34.77 -6.72 -6.79
CA CYS A 350 36.19 -6.72 -6.44
C CYS A 350 36.43 -6.14 -5.04
N ILE A 351 35.67 -5.11 -4.62
CA ILE A 351 35.76 -4.53 -3.27
C ILE A 351 35.30 -5.53 -2.21
N THR A 352 34.15 -6.16 -2.42
CA THR A 352 33.63 -7.20 -1.52
C THR A 352 34.58 -8.40 -1.39
N ASN A 353 35.28 -8.79 -2.47
CA ASN A 353 36.31 -9.83 -2.39
C ASN A 353 37.58 -9.37 -1.67
N LEU A 354 38.00 -8.11 -1.84
CA LEU A 354 39.13 -7.52 -1.10
C LEU A 354 38.89 -7.51 0.42
N ALA A 355 37.65 -7.29 0.83
CA ALA A 355 37.20 -7.35 2.22
C ALA A 355 37.40 -8.76 2.84
N VAL A 356 37.19 -9.81 2.05
CA VAL A 356 37.39 -11.21 2.47
C VAL A 356 38.86 -11.61 2.40
N SER A 357 39.56 -11.26 1.31
CA SER A 357 40.96 -11.63 1.09
C SER A 357 41.75 -10.49 0.41
N PRO A 358 42.78 -9.94 1.09
CA PRO A 358 43.59 -8.82 0.57
C PRO A 358 44.63 -9.25 -0.49
N PHE A 359 44.66 -10.53 -0.86
CA PHE A 359 45.46 -11.03 -1.99
C PHE A 359 44.74 -10.91 -3.33
N TYR A 360 43.56 -10.27 -3.36
CA TYR A 360 42.81 -10.03 -4.58
C TYR A 360 43.38 -8.85 -5.36
N SER A 361 44.16 -9.11 -6.41
CA SER A 361 44.49 -8.09 -7.41
C SER A 361 43.42 -8.08 -8.50
N CYS A 362 42.63 -7.01 -8.56
CA CYS A 362 41.64 -6.82 -9.61
C CYS A 362 42.22 -5.85 -10.66
N ASP A 363 42.67 -6.39 -11.80
CA ASP A 363 43.12 -5.58 -12.92
C ASP A 363 41.92 -5.09 -13.73
N PHE A 364 41.70 -3.79 -13.68
CA PHE A 364 40.69 -3.13 -14.49
C PHE A 364 41.21 -2.93 -15.91
N THR A 365 40.43 -3.38 -16.88
CA THR A 365 40.71 -3.06 -18.28
C THR A 365 40.36 -1.58 -18.54
N ASN A 366 40.70 -1.05 -19.72
CA ASN A 366 40.26 0.30 -20.10
C ASN A 366 38.72 0.42 -20.25
N ASP A 367 37.99 -0.68 -20.13
CA ASP A 367 36.53 -0.72 -20.15
C ASP A 367 36.01 -0.75 -18.69
N PRO A 368 35.34 0.31 -18.23
CA PRO A 368 34.83 0.40 -16.85
C PRO A 368 33.79 -0.69 -16.52
N GLY A 369 33.19 -1.34 -17.53
CA GLY A 369 32.28 -2.46 -17.34
C GLY A 369 32.96 -3.82 -17.19
N LYS A 370 34.30 -3.90 -17.32
CA LYS A 370 35.04 -5.16 -17.35
C LYS A 370 36.32 -5.09 -16.54
N CYS A 371 36.36 -5.84 -15.44
CA CYS A 371 37.61 -6.24 -14.81
C CYS A 371 38.00 -7.65 -15.28
N ALA A 372 39.29 -7.96 -15.22
CA ALA A 372 39.81 -9.26 -15.66
C ALA A 372 39.10 -10.44 -14.96
N GLN A 373 38.77 -10.28 -13.68
CA GLN A 373 38.11 -11.30 -12.87
C GLN A 373 36.62 -11.50 -13.20
N CYS A 374 35.80 -10.44 -13.22
CA CYS A 374 34.39 -10.55 -13.63
C CYS A 374 34.31 -11.19 -15.03
N THR A 375 35.22 -10.79 -15.93
CA THR A 375 35.28 -11.30 -17.31
C THR A 375 35.64 -12.79 -17.34
N GLN A 376 36.62 -13.24 -16.55
CA GLN A 376 36.96 -14.67 -16.44
C GLN A 376 35.79 -15.50 -15.90
N HIS A 377 35.01 -14.94 -14.99
CA HIS A 377 33.81 -15.58 -14.45
C HIS A 377 32.55 -15.41 -15.31
N GLY A 378 32.64 -14.72 -16.45
CA GLY A 378 31.49 -14.46 -17.33
C GLY A 378 30.40 -13.58 -16.72
N ARG A 379 30.73 -12.80 -15.69
CA ARG A 379 29.81 -11.85 -15.04
C ARG A 379 30.09 -10.43 -15.52
N SER A 380 29.07 -9.59 -15.65
CA SER A 380 29.23 -8.16 -15.84
C SER A 380 29.71 -7.53 -14.54
N CYS A 381 30.71 -6.63 -14.59
CA CYS A 381 31.06 -5.87 -13.41
C CYS A 381 30.00 -4.79 -13.15
N ILE A 382 29.58 -4.67 -11.89
CA ILE A 382 28.73 -3.57 -11.42
C ILE A 382 29.67 -2.44 -10.95
N PRO A 383 29.64 -1.26 -11.58
CA PRO A 383 30.45 -0.13 -11.15
C PRO A 383 30.06 0.29 -9.74
N VAL A 384 31.04 0.73 -8.95
CA VAL A 384 30.78 1.30 -7.63
C VAL A 384 30.04 2.63 -7.81
N PRO A 385 29.03 2.94 -6.97
CA PRO A 385 28.35 4.22 -6.97
C PRO A 385 29.32 5.39 -6.86
N GLU A 386 28.97 6.52 -7.48
CA GLU A 386 29.84 7.69 -7.56
C GLU A 386 30.15 8.28 -6.17
N SER A 387 29.19 8.16 -5.24
CA SER A 387 29.30 8.49 -3.80
C SER A 387 30.50 7.81 -3.13
N LEU A 388 30.80 6.56 -3.50
CA LEU A 388 31.86 5.74 -2.90
C LEU A 388 33.13 5.68 -3.77
N HIS A 389 33.15 6.40 -4.89
CA HIS A 389 34.27 6.36 -5.84
C HIS A 389 35.57 6.87 -5.21
N SER A 390 35.52 7.99 -4.47
CA SER A 390 36.69 8.57 -3.81
C SER A 390 37.33 7.61 -2.79
N ASP A 391 36.51 7.02 -1.92
CA ASP A 391 36.98 6.06 -0.91
C ASP A 391 37.54 4.79 -1.57
N THR A 392 36.92 4.35 -2.65
CA THR A 392 37.41 3.25 -3.46
C THR A 392 38.78 3.55 -4.08
N CYS A 393 38.99 4.77 -4.60
CA CYS A 393 40.29 5.17 -5.13
C CYS A 393 41.38 5.17 -4.03
N LYS A 394 41.05 5.62 -2.81
CA LYS A 394 41.96 5.56 -1.64
C LYS A 394 42.31 4.11 -1.28
N LEU A 395 41.32 3.21 -1.24
CA LEU A 395 41.53 1.79 -0.99
C LEU A 395 42.46 1.16 -2.04
N LEU A 396 42.26 1.46 -3.32
CA LEU A 396 43.12 0.94 -4.40
C LEU A 396 44.55 1.49 -4.30
N ALA A 397 44.74 2.72 -3.84
CA ALA A 397 46.07 3.28 -3.58
C ALA A 397 46.76 2.53 -2.42
N LEU A 398 46.05 2.23 -1.33
CA LEU A 398 46.56 1.42 -0.22
C LEU A 398 46.90 -0.01 -0.65
N GLN A 399 46.07 -0.63 -1.48
CA GLN A 399 46.35 -1.96 -2.05
C GLN A 399 47.64 -1.94 -2.87
N LYS A 400 47.86 -0.92 -3.71
CA LYS A 400 49.12 -0.77 -4.47
C LYS A 400 50.34 -0.63 -3.55
N GLN A 401 50.22 0.10 -2.44
CA GLN A 401 51.29 0.19 -1.44
C GLN A 401 51.56 -1.16 -0.76
N HIS A 402 50.50 -1.90 -0.43
CA HIS A 402 50.62 -3.26 0.12
C HIS A 402 51.36 -4.20 -0.84
N ASP A 403 51.01 -4.16 -2.13
CA ASP A 403 51.61 -5.03 -3.14
C ASP A 403 53.08 -4.68 -3.45
N ALA A 404 53.45 -3.39 -3.32
CA ALA A 404 54.83 -2.94 -3.43
C ALA A 404 55.69 -3.26 -2.20
N ALA A 405 55.08 -3.47 -1.02
CA ALA A 405 55.80 -3.75 0.21
C ALA A 405 56.39 -5.18 0.24
N SER A 406 57.61 -5.31 0.76
CA SER A 406 58.31 -6.60 0.88
C SER A 406 57.48 -7.62 1.67
N PRO A 407 57.39 -8.89 1.21
CA PRO A 407 56.52 -9.91 1.80
C PRO A 407 56.81 -10.23 3.27
N LYS A 408 57.99 -9.88 3.80
CA LYS A 408 58.39 -10.11 5.20
C LYS A 408 58.41 -8.85 6.06
N SER A 409 57.96 -7.72 5.52
CA SER A 409 58.00 -6.44 6.25
C SER A 409 56.79 -6.29 7.18
N LYS A 410 57.02 -5.83 8.42
CA LYS A 410 55.96 -5.50 9.39
C LYS A 410 54.98 -4.45 8.83
N SER A 411 55.47 -3.58 7.95
CA SER A 411 54.64 -2.61 7.21
C SER A 411 53.61 -3.27 6.29
N ARG A 412 53.94 -4.40 5.67
CA ARG A 412 52.99 -5.12 4.79
C ARG A 412 51.80 -5.66 5.60
N ASP A 413 52.03 -6.23 6.78
CA ASP A 413 50.95 -6.72 7.63
C ASP A 413 50.05 -5.59 8.15
N SER A 414 50.64 -4.43 8.47
CA SER A 414 49.89 -3.23 8.85
C SER A 414 49.02 -2.73 7.69
N LEU A 415 49.59 -2.63 6.47
CA LEU A 415 48.85 -2.24 5.27
C LEU A 415 47.72 -3.24 4.95
N ARG A 416 47.99 -4.55 5.11
CA ARG A 416 46.99 -5.62 4.91
C ARG A 416 45.78 -5.44 5.81
N LYS A 417 46.01 -5.16 7.10
CA LYS A 417 44.92 -4.91 8.07
C LYS A 417 44.11 -3.68 7.67
N ARG A 418 44.79 -2.59 7.29
CA ARG A 418 44.14 -1.34 6.87
C ARG A 418 43.30 -1.50 5.61
N VAL A 419 43.84 -2.14 4.58
CA VAL A 419 43.09 -2.49 3.36
C VAL A 419 41.83 -3.28 3.71
N LYS A 420 41.94 -4.27 4.61
CA LYS A 420 40.79 -5.09 5.00
C LYS A 420 39.71 -4.27 5.72
N VAL A 421 40.11 -3.41 6.65
CA VAL A 421 39.20 -2.52 7.39
C VAL A 421 38.50 -1.56 6.42
N ASP A 422 39.26 -0.87 5.57
CA ASP A 422 38.72 0.10 4.61
C ASP A 422 37.82 -0.59 3.57
N ALA A 423 38.17 -1.81 3.12
CA ALA A 423 37.33 -2.60 2.21
C ALA A 423 36.02 -3.07 2.85
N ASN A 424 36.04 -3.45 4.13
CA ASN A 424 34.82 -3.76 4.89
C ASN A 424 33.94 -2.52 5.02
N ALA A 425 34.51 -1.36 5.40
CA ALA A 425 33.76 -0.13 5.55
C ALA A 425 33.07 0.29 4.24
N ILE A 426 33.75 0.18 3.09
CA ILE A 426 33.12 0.46 1.78
C ILE A 426 32.06 -0.60 1.44
N ALA A 427 32.29 -1.88 1.76
CA ALA A 427 31.30 -2.93 1.53
C ALA A 427 30.02 -2.72 2.37
N ASP A 428 30.14 -2.23 3.59
CA ASP A 428 29.00 -1.92 4.46
C ASP A 428 28.23 -0.69 3.96
N LYS A 429 28.93 0.37 3.55
CA LYS A 429 28.30 1.52 2.86
C LYS A 429 27.55 1.09 1.59
N LEU A 430 28.14 0.20 0.79
CA LEU A 430 27.49 -0.36 -0.41
C LEU A 430 26.21 -1.13 -0.08
N ARG A 431 26.21 -1.93 1.00
CA ARG A 431 25.01 -2.66 1.45
C ARG A 431 23.90 -1.71 1.90
N LEU A 432 24.27 -0.63 2.59
CA LEU A 432 23.33 0.38 3.04
C LEU A 432 22.71 1.13 1.85
N GLU A 433 23.54 1.57 0.89
CA GLU A 433 23.05 2.23 -0.34
C GLU A 433 22.19 1.28 -1.20
N GLU A 434 22.51 -0.02 -1.26
CA GLU A 434 21.67 -1.03 -1.90
C GLU A 434 20.34 -1.24 -1.17
N ALA A 435 20.35 -1.22 0.17
CA ALA A 435 19.12 -1.30 0.97
C ALA A 435 18.22 -0.08 0.75
N ASP A 436 18.79 1.13 0.71
CA ASP A 436 18.07 2.36 0.41
C ASP A 436 17.47 2.35 -1.00
N ALA A 437 18.25 1.91 -1.99
CA ALA A 437 17.77 1.77 -3.36
C ALA A 437 16.59 0.77 -3.46
N ASN A 438 16.66 -0.34 -2.74
CA ASN A 438 15.58 -1.32 -2.67
C ASN A 438 14.34 -0.77 -1.94
N ALA A 439 14.52 -0.03 -0.84
CA ALA A 439 13.43 0.62 -0.13
C ALA A 439 12.70 1.65 -1.01
N ILE A 440 13.44 2.44 -1.79
CA ILE A 440 12.87 3.37 -2.78
C ILE A 440 12.11 2.60 -3.87
N ALA A 441 12.67 1.50 -4.38
CA ALA A 441 12.01 0.69 -5.41
C ALA A 441 10.69 0.08 -4.92
N ASP A 442 10.64 -0.39 -3.67
CA ASP A 442 9.42 -0.95 -3.08
C ASP A 442 8.38 0.14 -2.79
N LYS A 443 8.81 1.34 -2.37
CA LYS A 443 7.92 2.50 -2.25
C LYS A 443 7.27 2.85 -3.60
N LEU A 444 8.05 2.89 -4.68
CA LEU A 444 7.54 3.16 -6.03
C LEU A 444 6.55 2.08 -6.51
N ARG A 445 6.79 0.80 -6.18
CA ARG A 445 5.83 -0.28 -6.49
C ARG A 445 4.50 -0.11 -5.76
N LEU A 446 4.55 0.33 -4.51
CA LEU A 446 3.34 0.60 -3.73
C LEU A 446 2.55 1.77 -4.35
N GLU A 447 3.22 2.87 -4.69
CA GLU A 447 2.60 4.01 -5.37
C GLU A 447 2.00 3.63 -6.74
N GLU A 448 2.66 2.77 -7.51
CA GLU A 448 2.13 2.23 -8.77
C GLU A 448 0.88 1.36 -8.54
N SER A 449 0.87 0.54 -7.48
CA SER A 449 -0.30 -0.25 -7.10
C SER A 449 -1.49 0.64 -6.74
N ASP A 450 -1.26 1.69 -5.96
CA ASP A 450 -2.30 2.65 -5.56
C ASP A 450 -2.85 3.42 -6.77
N ALA A 451 -1.99 3.85 -7.70
CA ALA A 451 -2.39 4.50 -8.94
C ALA A 451 -3.28 3.58 -9.80
N ASN A 452 -2.94 2.29 -9.87
CA ASN A 452 -3.76 1.30 -10.59
C ASN A 452 -5.12 1.06 -9.90
N ALA A 453 -5.16 1.00 -8.58
CA ALA A 453 -6.41 0.89 -7.82
C ALA A 453 -7.34 2.09 -8.06
N ILE A 454 -6.81 3.30 -8.07
CA ILE A 454 -7.56 4.53 -8.40
C ILE A 454 -8.08 4.47 -9.84
N ALA A 455 -7.25 4.04 -10.79
CA ALA A 455 -7.66 3.93 -12.20
C ALA A 455 -8.80 2.92 -12.40
N ASP A 456 -8.78 1.79 -11.70
CA ASP A 456 -9.85 0.79 -11.79
C ASP A 456 -11.14 1.28 -11.11
N LYS A 457 -11.05 2.04 -10.02
CA LYS A 457 -12.21 2.70 -9.41
C LYS A 457 -12.88 3.69 -10.39
N LEU A 458 -12.09 4.53 -11.06
CA LEU A 458 -12.61 5.47 -12.06
C LEU A 458 -13.28 4.76 -13.25
N ARG A 459 -12.74 3.62 -13.70
CA ARG A 459 -13.38 2.80 -14.74
C ARG A 459 -14.74 2.26 -14.30
N LEU A 460 -14.86 1.80 -13.06
CA LEU A 460 -16.13 1.33 -12.52
C LEU A 460 -17.16 2.47 -12.46
N GLU A 461 -16.77 3.64 -11.94
CA GLU A 461 -17.64 4.83 -11.92
C GLU A 461 -18.07 5.27 -13.32
N GLU A 462 -17.18 5.22 -14.32
CA GLU A 462 -17.53 5.49 -15.72
C GLU A 462 -18.53 4.46 -16.27
N THR A 463 -18.37 3.17 -15.95
CA THR A 463 -19.33 2.14 -16.37
C THR A 463 -20.71 2.34 -15.73
N ASP A 464 -20.77 2.77 -14.46
CA ASP A 464 -22.02 3.06 -13.77
C ASP A 464 -22.69 4.31 -14.35
N ALA A 465 -21.92 5.37 -14.63
CA ALA A 465 -22.43 6.58 -15.29
C ALA A 465 -23.01 6.26 -16.67
N ASN A 466 -22.33 5.44 -17.46
CA ASN A 466 -22.82 4.98 -18.76
C ASN A 466 -24.09 4.11 -18.62
N ALA A 467 -24.15 3.22 -17.62
CA ALA A 467 -25.35 2.42 -17.36
C ALA A 467 -26.55 3.28 -16.94
N VAL A 468 -26.33 4.36 -16.20
CA VAL A 468 -27.36 5.35 -15.88
C VAL A 468 -27.79 6.09 -17.15
N ALA A 469 -26.84 6.58 -17.96
CA ALA A 469 -27.14 7.26 -19.22
C ALA A 469 -27.96 6.38 -20.19
N ASP A 470 -27.63 5.10 -20.30
CA ASP A 470 -28.36 4.13 -21.11
C ASP A 470 -29.79 3.88 -20.63
N LYS A 471 -30.06 4.02 -19.32
CA LYS A 471 -31.44 3.95 -18.78
C LYS A 471 -32.24 5.22 -19.08
N PHE A 472 -31.61 6.38 -19.05
CA PHE A 472 -32.27 7.67 -19.32
C PHE A 472 -32.56 7.89 -20.82
N ARG A 473 -31.68 7.42 -21.70
CA ARG A 473 -31.82 7.58 -23.16
C ARG A 473 -33.17 7.12 -23.75
N PRO A 474 -33.70 5.91 -23.45
CA PRO A 474 -35.01 5.49 -23.96
C PRO A 474 -36.17 6.26 -23.32
N GLU A 475 -36.04 6.70 -22.07
CA GLU A 475 -37.06 7.52 -21.41
C GLU A 475 -37.15 8.91 -22.07
N GLU A 476 -36.01 9.54 -22.32
CA GLU A 476 -35.95 10.80 -23.05
C GLU A 476 -36.51 10.67 -24.47
N ALA A 477 -36.17 9.58 -25.19
CA ALA A 477 -36.76 9.30 -26.50
C ALA A 477 -38.29 9.18 -26.46
N ARG A 478 -38.85 8.52 -25.41
CA ARG A 478 -40.31 8.44 -25.22
C ARG A 478 -40.93 9.81 -24.93
N ARG A 479 -40.30 10.62 -24.08
CA ARG A 479 -40.76 11.99 -23.79
C ARG A 479 -40.71 12.88 -25.03
N GLN A 480 -39.71 12.70 -25.88
CA GLN A 480 -39.61 13.41 -27.15
C GLN A 480 -40.71 12.95 -28.13
N GLN A 481 -40.94 11.64 -28.22
CA GLN A 481 -42.02 11.08 -29.05
C GLN A 481 -43.40 11.60 -28.62
N THR A 482 -43.70 11.65 -27.32
CA THR A 482 -45.00 12.18 -26.85
C THR A 482 -45.15 13.67 -27.12
N ARG A 483 -44.08 14.47 -27.03
CA ARG A 483 -44.09 15.87 -27.46
C ARG A 483 -44.37 16.00 -28.95
N ASP A 484 -43.72 15.19 -29.78
CA ASP A 484 -43.89 15.20 -31.22
C ASP A 484 -45.30 14.74 -31.64
N ASP A 485 -45.86 13.74 -30.98
CA ASP A 485 -47.24 13.27 -31.18
C ASP A 485 -48.26 14.33 -30.76
N THR A 486 -48.01 15.04 -29.64
CA THR A 486 -48.85 16.16 -29.19
C THR A 486 -48.81 17.31 -30.19
N ASN A 487 -47.62 17.69 -30.66
CA ASN A 487 -47.44 18.73 -31.67
C ASN A 487 -48.13 18.34 -32.99
N ARG A 488 -48.03 17.08 -33.40
CA ARG A 488 -48.71 16.53 -34.57
C ARG A 488 -50.24 16.59 -34.43
N ALA A 489 -50.78 16.20 -33.27
CA ALA A 489 -52.23 16.28 -32.99
C ALA A 489 -52.76 17.72 -33.05
N ILE A 490 -52.02 18.68 -32.49
CA ILE A 490 -52.37 20.11 -32.56
C ILE A 490 -52.41 20.58 -34.02
N LEU A 491 -51.41 20.21 -34.83
CA LEU A 491 -51.37 20.59 -36.25
C LEU A 491 -52.55 19.99 -37.03
N PHE A 492 -52.92 18.73 -36.81
CA PHE A 492 -54.10 18.14 -37.44
C PHE A 492 -55.40 18.82 -37.01
N GLY A 493 -55.56 19.12 -35.71
CA GLY A 493 -56.72 19.87 -35.21
C GLY A 493 -56.84 21.25 -35.86
N GLN A 494 -55.72 21.96 -36.08
CA GLN A 494 -55.72 23.24 -36.80
C GLN A 494 -56.13 23.12 -38.28
N VAL A 495 -55.83 21.98 -38.92
CA VAL A 495 -56.26 21.71 -40.31
C VAL A 495 -57.76 21.44 -40.35
N GLU A 496 -58.28 20.61 -39.44
CA GLU A 496 -59.71 20.29 -39.35
C GLU A 496 -60.55 21.52 -39.02
N ILE A 497 -60.10 22.36 -38.08
CA ILE A 497 -60.76 23.65 -37.78
C ILE A 497 -60.79 24.55 -39.02
N ARG A 498 -59.68 24.66 -39.77
CA ARG A 498 -59.65 25.44 -41.02
C ARG A 498 -60.59 24.89 -42.07
N HIS A 499 -60.65 23.57 -42.25
CA HIS A 499 -61.56 22.93 -43.17
C HIS A 499 -63.03 23.20 -42.81
N ASN A 500 -63.39 23.04 -41.53
CA ASN A 500 -64.74 23.34 -41.03
C ASN A 500 -65.10 24.83 -41.22
N GLN A 501 -64.15 25.74 -40.98
CA GLN A 501 -64.35 27.17 -41.26
C GLN A 501 -64.60 27.44 -42.75
N GLU A 502 -63.88 26.77 -43.65
CA GLU A 502 -64.09 26.90 -45.10
C GLU A 502 -65.48 26.38 -45.53
N GLU A 503 -65.93 25.26 -44.97
CA GLU A 503 -67.28 24.72 -45.23
C GLU A 503 -68.38 25.65 -44.73
N ILE A 504 -68.25 26.19 -43.50
CA ILE A 504 -69.18 27.18 -42.96
C ILE A 504 -69.21 28.42 -43.86
N MET A 505 -68.04 28.94 -44.25
CA MET A 505 -67.95 30.08 -45.16
C MET A 505 -68.55 29.77 -46.53
N LYS A 506 -68.43 28.54 -47.02
CA LYS A 506 -69.06 28.08 -48.26
C LYS A 506 -70.59 28.05 -48.13
N MET A 507 -71.12 27.50 -47.04
CA MET A 507 -72.57 27.50 -46.76
C MET A 507 -73.13 28.92 -46.65
N LEU A 508 -72.47 29.80 -45.90
CA LEU A 508 -72.86 31.21 -45.78
C LEU A 508 -72.88 31.91 -47.15
N ARG A 509 -71.88 31.68 -48.00
CA ARG A 509 -71.88 32.19 -49.39
C ARG A 509 -73.08 31.68 -50.19
N THR A 510 -73.44 30.40 -50.06
CA THR A 510 -74.61 29.85 -50.77
C THR A 510 -75.95 30.40 -50.26
N LEU A 511 -76.10 30.64 -48.96
CA LEU A 511 -77.30 31.23 -48.38
C LEU A 511 -77.44 32.71 -48.79
N LEU A 512 -76.35 33.48 -48.74
CA LEU A 512 -76.33 34.87 -49.20
C LEU A 512 -76.64 34.98 -50.70
N ALA A 513 -76.14 34.05 -51.51
CA ALA A 513 -76.47 34.01 -52.95
C ALA A 513 -77.95 33.68 -53.23
N ARG A 514 -78.62 32.93 -52.35
CA ARG A 514 -80.07 32.63 -52.47
C ARG A 514 -80.97 33.73 -51.90
N GLY A 515 -80.48 34.53 -50.94
CA GLY A 515 -81.23 35.62 -50.32
C GLY A 515 -81.26 36.93 -51.11
N SER A 516 -80.54 37.05 -52.23
CA SER A 516 -80.47 38.30 -53.01
C SER A 516 -81.55 38.43 -54.09
N VAL A 517 -82.76 37.93 -53.85
CA VAL A 517 -83.92 38.23 -54.70
C VAL A 517 -84.72 39.35 -54.03
N GLY A 518 -84.38 40.60 -54.39
CA GLY A 518 -85.29 41.74 -54.28
C GLY A 518 -85.31 42.49 -52.96
N VAL A 519 -84.24 43.25 -52.65
CA VAL A 519 -84.38 44.53 -51.93
C VAL A 519 -83.38 45.52 -52.53
N ASP A 520 -83.83 46.26 -53.53
CA ASP A 520 -83.13 47.46 -54.02
C ASP A 520 -83.16 48.53 -52.92
N ALA A 521 -82.06 48.72 -52.21
CA ALA A 521 -81.89 49.87 -51.32
C ALA A 521 -80.46 50.37 -51.36
N ALA A 522 -80.29 51.47 -52.10
CA ALA A 522 -79.10 52.28 -52.20
C ALA A 522 -78.70 52.87 -50.83
N VAL A 523 -77.48 52.59 -50.34
CA VAL A 523 -76.84 53.46 -49.34
C VAL A 523 -75.33 53.56 -49.58
N ALA A 524 -74.97 54.74 -50.08
CA ALA A 524 -73.82 55.58 -49.80
C ALA A 524 -72.48 54.95 -49.34
N SER A 525 -71.53 55.01 -50.28
CA SER A 525 -70.09 55.04 -50.08
C SER A 525 -69.66 56.12 -49.07
N SER A 526 -69.02 55.74 -47.97
CA SER A 526 -68.22 56.66 -47.16
C SER A 526 -66.78 56.17 -47.10
N ARG A 527 -65.90 56.97 -47.73
CA ARG A 527 -64.45 56.85 -47.69
C ARG A 527 -63.97 57.21 -46.28
N PHE A 528 -63.28 56.29 -45.62
CA PHE A 528 -62.48 56.63 -44.43
C PHE A 528 -60.99 56.50 -44.71
N ASP A 529 -60.32 57.57 -44.31
CA ASP A 529 -58.97 58.00 -44.65
C ASP A 529 -57.90 57.22 -43.87
N LYS A 530 -56.75 56.99 -44.51
CA LYS A 530 -55.65 56.18 -43.97
C LYS A 530 -54.72 57.03 -43.13
N GLY A 531 -54.90 56.98 -41.80
CA GLY A 531 -53.93 57.51 -40.83
C GLY A 531 -52.65 56.68 -40.76
N LYS A 532 -51.55 57.21 -41.30
CA LYS A 532 -50.18 56.72 -41.09
C LYS A 532 -49.77 56.89 -39.62
N LYS A 533 -49.46 55.80 -38.91
CA LYS A 533 -48.70 55.84 -37.64
C LYS A 533 -47.29 55.32 -37.87
N LYS A 534 -46.30 56.21 -37.70
CA LYS A 534 -44.88 55.91 -37.51
C LYS A 534 -44.70 55.06 -36.24
N LYS A 535 -43.81 54.07 -36.27
CA LYS A 535 -43.21 53.48 -35.06
C LYS A 535 -41.72 53.79 -35.06
N ALA A 536 -41.24 54.16 -33.87
CA ALA A 536 -39.84 54.26 -33.48
C ALA A 536 -39.31 52.88 -33.10
#